data_AF-A0A512NG95-F1
#
_entry.id   AF-A0A512NG95-F1
#
_cell.length_a   1.000
_cell.length_b   1.000
_cell.length_c   1.000
_cell.angle_alpha   90.00
_cell.angle_beta   90.00
_cell.angle_gamma   90.00
#
_symmetry.space_group_name_H-M   'P 1'
#
loop_
_entity.id
_entity.type
_entity.pdbx_description
1 polymer ?
#
loop_
_entity_poly.entity_id
_entity_poly.type
_entity_poly.pdbx_seq_one_letter_code
_entity_poly.pdbx_strand_id
1 'polypeptide(L)'
;MSRSEQTPLSTNEEITLRRVAYGQSDVAHLRAEDLERLRALALVAGSPRTPTLTAAGKARFDRLAKPAAVTQVNAQNELMATLGRLMARAGRR
;
A
#
# COMPACT_ATOMS: atom_id res chain seq x y z
N MET A 1 0.89 -5.55 24.62
CA MET A 1 1.85 -5.04 23.62
C MET A 1 2.44 -6.25 22.92
N SER A 2 1.86 -6.63 21.78
CA SER A 2 2.19 -7.92 21.15
C SER A 2 3.41 -7.75 20.25
N ARG A 3 4.36 -8.69 20.33
CA ARG A 3 5.65 -8.68 19.59
C ARG A 3 5.48 -8.48 18.07
N SER A 4 4.34 -8.93 17.54
CA SER A 4 3.90 -8.78 16.16
C SER A 4 3.63 -7.33 15.72
N GLU A 5 3.48 -6.38 16.64
CA GLU A 5 3.29 -4.96 16.32
C GLU A 5 4.61 -4.21 16.04
N GLN A 6 5.75 -4.77 16.47
CA GLN A 6 7.06 -4.11 16.41
C GLN A 6 8.01 -4.73 15.37
N THR A 7 7.76 -5.97 14.93
CA THR A 7 8.59 -6.60 13.89
C THR A 7 8.50 -5.79 12.59
N PRO A 8 9.60 -5.24 12.03
CA PRO A 8 9.56 -4.47 10.79
C PRO A 8 9.01 -5.34 9.65
N LEU A 9 8.07 -4.78 8.89
CA LEU A 9 7.57 -5.41 7.66
C LEU A 9 8.44 -4.96 6.49
N SER A 10 8.62 -5.83 5.51
CA SER A 10 9.19 -5.44 4.22
C SER A 10 8.19 -4.58 3.42
N THR A 11 8.68 -3.84 2.43
CA THR A 11 7.81 -3.06 1.52
C THR A 11 6.74 -3.92 0.86
N ASN A 12 7.08 -5.14 0.46
CA ASN A 12 6.15 -6.08 -0.18
C ASN A 12 5.09 -6.59 0.82
N GLU A 13 5.50 -6.87 2.06
CA GLU A 13 4.59 -7.26 3.12
C GLU A 13 3.60 -6.13 3.45
N GLU A 14 4.05 -4.88 3.48
CA GLU A 14 3.15 -3.73 3.66
C GLU A 14 2.18 -3.56 2.50
N ILE A 15 2.64 -3.71 1.25
CA ILE A 15 1.77 -3.67 0.06
C ILE A 15 0.72 -4.77 0.15
N THR A 16 1.11 -6.00 0.49
CA THR A 16 0.23 -7.14 0.69
C THR A 16 -0.80 -6.86 1.80
N LEU A 17 -0.37 -6.32 2.94
CA LEU A 17 -1.27 -5.94 4.05
C LEU A 17 -2.28 -4.87 3.62
N ARG A 18 -1.87 -3.86 2.84
CA ARG A 18 -2.77 -2.83 2.30
C ARG A 18 -3.79 -3.43 1.33
N ARG A 19 -3.37 -4.33 0.44
CA ARG A 19 -4.29 -4.98 -0.51
C ARG A 19 -5.34 -5.83 0.18
N VAL A 20 -4.95 -6.54 1.25
CA VAL A 20 -5.89 -7.28 2.12
C VAL A 20 -6.85 -6.31 2.82
N ALA A 21 -6.37 -5.16 3.29
CA ALA A 21 -7.20 -4.14 3.94
C ALA A 21 -8.28 -3.57 3.02
N TYR A 22 -7.95 -3.33 1.74
CA TYR A 22 -8.88 -2.80 0.75
C TYR A 22 -9.77 -3.87 0.09
N GLY A 23 -9.66 -5.14 0.51
CA GLY A 23 -10.42 -6.23 -0.11
C GLY A 23 -10.01 -6.53 -1.56
N GLN A 24 -8.88 -5.98 -2.03
CA GLN A 24 -8.31 -6.23 -3.36
C GLN A 24 -7.51 -7.54 -3.40
N SER A 25 -8.00 -8.51 -2.65
CA SER A 25 -7.27 -9.67 -2.18
C SER A 25 -7.18 -10.79 -3.21
N ASP A 26 -7.48 -10.54 -4.49
CA ASP A 26 -7.51 -11.60 -5.50
C ASP A 26 -6.16 -12.35 -5.50
N VAL A 27 -6.23 -13.58 -5.00
CA VAL A 27 -5.11 -14.28 -4.36
C VAL A 27 -4.05 -14.65 -5.39
N ALA A 28 -4.49 -14.78 -6.64
CA ALA A 28 -3.63 -14.97 -7.81
C ALA A 28 -2.56 -13.87 -7.96
N HIS A 29 -2.79 -12.68 -7.38
CA HIS A 29 -1.87 -11.56 -7.46
C HIS A 29 -1.14 -11.27 -6.14
N LEU A 30 -1.41 -11.98 -5.05
CA LEU A 30 -0.71 -11.81 -3.77
C LEU A 30 0.39 -12.86 -3.65
N ARG A 31 1.57 -12.44 -3.18
CA ARG A 31 2.67 -13.37 -2.93
C ARG A 31 2.33 -14.27 -1.74
N ALA A 32 2.39 -15.58 -1.95
CA ALA A 32 2.09 -16.56 -0.91
C ALA A 32 3.04 -16.44 0.30
N GLU A 33 4.33 -16.20 0.04
CA GLU A 33 5.37 -15.95 1.05
C GLU A 33 5.02 -14.79 1.99
N ASP A 34 4.55 -13.66 1.43
CA ASP A 34 4.17 -12.48 2.20
C ASP A 34 2.92 -12.76 3.04
N LEU A 35 1.94 -13.48 2.49
CA LEU A 35 0.74 -13.88 3.22
C LEU A 35 1.04 -14.84 4.37
N GLU A 36 1.92 -15.81 4.17
CA GLU A 36 2.37 -16.72 5.23
C GLU A 36 3.08 -15.96 6.35
N ARG A 37 3.95 -15.02 6.00
CA ARG A 37 4.65 -14.19 6.98
C ARG A 37 3.70 -13.26 7.75
N LEU A 38 2.74 -12.64 7.08
CA LEU A 38 1.72 -11.82 7.73
C LEU A 38 0.82 -12.65 8.65
N ARG A 39 0.57 -13.93 8.34
CA ARG A 39 -0.12 -14.88 9.23
C ARG A 39 0.73 -15.27 10.43
N ALA A 40 2.01 -15.52 10.24
CA ALA A 40 2.94 -15.80 11.33
C ALA A 40 3.02 -14.62 12.32
N LEU A 41 2.83 -13.39 11.82
CA LEU A 41 2.71 -12.18 12.64
C LEU A 41 1.30 -11.92 13.18
N ALA A 42 0.33 -12.81 12.94
CA ALA A 42 -1.06 -12.66 13.34
C ALA A 42 -1.73 -11.36 12.85
N LEU A 43 -1.27 -10.82 11.71
CA LEU A 43 -1.82 -9.61 11.09
C LEU A 43 -2.93 -9.95 10.08
N VAL A 44 -2.83 -11.12 9.46
CA VAL A 44 -3.81 -11.64 8.50
C VAL A 44 -4.31 -13.00 8.97
N ALA A 45 -5.60 -13.24 8.80
CA ALA A 45 -6.28 -14.51 9.06
C ALA A 45 -7.08 -14.95 7.82
N GLY A 46 -7.81 -16.07 7.94
CA GLY A 46 -8.64 -16.61 6.87
C GLY A 46 -7.93 -17.62 5.96
N SER A 47 -8.62 -18.01 4.89
CA SER A 47 -8.06 -18.98 3.93
C SER A 47 -7.10 -18.29 2.97
N PRO A 48 -6.17 -19.02 2.30
CA PRO A 48 -5.30 -18.43 1.29
C PRO A 48 -6.12 -17.68 0.25
N ARG A 49 -7.32 -18.19 -0.09
CA ARG A 49 -8.24 -17.63 -1.07
C ARG A 49 -9.04 -16.42 -0.59
N THR A 50 -9.14 -16.24 0.72
CA THR A 50 -9.94 -15.18 1.36
C THR A 50 -9.20 -14.63 2.57
N PRO A 51 -8.05 -13.95 2.37
CA PRO A 51 -7.31 -13.34 3.46
C PRO A 51 -8.09 -12.15 4.03
N THR A 52 -8.11 -12.05 5.36
CA THR A 52 -8.81 -10.98 6.10
C THR A 52 -7.88 -10.40 7.16
N LEU A 53 -8.03 -9.11 7.47
CA LEU A 53 -7.27 -8.48 8.54
C LEU A 53 -7.75 -8.95 9.91
N THR A 54 -6.80 -9.22 10.81
CA THR A 54 -7.10 -9.33 12.24
C THR A 54 -7.23 -7.93 12.87
N ALA A 55 -7.64 -7.86 14.14
CA ALA A 55 -7.63 -6.59 14.88
C ALA A 55 -6.22 -5.98 14.95
N ALA A 56 -5.18 -6.80 15.13
CA ALA A 56 -3.78 -6.36 15.13
C ALA A 56 -3.34 -5.91 13.72
N GLY A 57 -3.73 -6.64 12.68
CA GLY A 57 -3.49 -6.24 11.29
C GLY A 57 -4.13 -4.91 10.94
N LYS A 58 -5.35 -4.67 11.40
CA LYS A 58 -6.05 -3.40 11.20
C LYS A 58 -5.37 -2.26 11.97
N ALA A 59 -5.03 -2.44 13.24
CA ALA A 59 -4.29 -1.44 14.00
C ALA A 59 -2.94 -1.10 13.35
N ARG A 60 -2.30 -2.09 12.73
CA ARG A 60 -1.04 -1.92 12.02
C ARG A 60 -1.21 -1.21 10.67
N PHE A 61 -2.25 -1.56 9.92
CA PHE A 61 -2.65 -0.85 8.72
C PHE A 61 -2.98 0.62 9.01
N ASP A 62 -3.72 0.90 10.08
CA ASP A 62 -4.08 2.26 10.49
C ASP A 62 -2.83 3.11 10.84
N ARG A 63 -1.75 2.50 11.37
CA ARG A 63 -0.45 3.18 11.56
C ARG A 63 0.34 3.36 10.26
N LEU A 64 0.23 2.41 9.34
CA LEU A 64 0.82 2.47 8.00
C LEU A 64 0.08 3.46 7.08
N ALA A 65 -1.13 3.88 7.44
CA ALA A 65 -1.98 4.82 6.72
C ALA A 65 -1.42 6.25 6.78
N LYS A 66 -0.28 6.44 6.14
CA LYS A 66 0.05 7.64 5.39
C LYS A 66 0.59 7.18 4.04
N PRO A 67 -0.25 7.02 3.01
CA PRO A 67 0.27 7.17 1.66
C PRO A 67 0.85 8.57 1.63
N ALA A 68 2.17 8.63 1.51
CA ALA A 68 2.91 9.84 1.36
C ALA A 68 2.21 10.70 0.29
N ALA A 69 1.84 11.93 0.66
CA ALA A 69 1.47 12.99 -0.26
C ALA A 69 2.51 13.17 -1.40
N VAL A 70 3.67 12.54 -1.30
CA VAL A 70 4.77 12.51 -2.26
C VAL A 70 4.36 11.98 -3.64
N THR A 71 3.51 10.96 -3.77
CA THR A 71 3.10 10.49 -5.11
C THR A 71 2.14 11.47 -5.80
N GLN A 72 1.25 12.09 -5.04
CA GLN A 72 0.28 13.06 -5.55
C GLN A 72 0.94 14.42 -5.86
N VAL A 73 1.92 14.85 -5.06
CA VAL A 73 2.73 16.05 -5.34
C VAL A 73 3.58 15.87 -6.59
N ASN A 74 4.19 14.69 -6.80
CA ASN A 74 4.98 14.43 -8.00
C ASN A 74 4.10 14.43 -9.27
N ALA A 75 2.94 13.76 -9.23
CA ALA A 75 2.01 13.75 -10.37
C ALA A 75 1.46 15.15 -10.69
N GLN A 76 1.16 15.97 -9.67
CA GLN A 76 0.71 17.35 -9.88
C GLN A 76 1.81 18.26 -10.44
N ASN A 77 3.05 18.14 -9.95
CA ASN A 77 4.17 18.92 -10.47
C ASN A 77 4.48 18.56 -11.93
N GLU A 78 4.39 17.29 -12.29
CA GLU A 78 4.65 16.82 -13.66
C GLU A 78 3.57 17.29 -14.65
N LEU A 79 2.31 17.32 -14.19
CA LEU A 79 1.20 17.88 -14.95
C LEU A 79 1.36 19.39 -15.17
N MET A 80 1.70 20.14 -14.12
CA MET A 80 1.91 21.59 -14.19
C MET A 80 3.12 21.94 -15.07
N ALA A 81 4.21 21.17 -14.99
CA ALA A 81 5.37 21.34 -15.85
C ALA A 81 5.03 21.10 -17.33
N THR A 82 4.16 20.12 -17.61
CA THR A 82 3.71 19.81 -18.97
C THR A 82 2.81 20.90 -19.54
N LEU A 83 1.87 21.41 -18.74
CA LEU A 83 1.03 22.55 -19.13
C LEU A 83 1.85 23.82 -19.39
N GLY A 84 2.85 24.11 -18.56
CA GLY A 84 3.76 25.24 -18.76
C GLY A 84 4.52 25.17 -20.10
N ARG A 85 5.02 23.99 -20.48
CA ARG A 85 5.68 23.79 -21.78
C ARG A 85 4.73 23.98 -22.96
N LEU A 86 3.48 23.55 -22.83
CA LEU A 86 2.47 23.72 -23.88
C LEU A 86 2.13 25.21 -24.08
N MET A 87 1.90 25.95 -22.99
CA MET A 87 1.57 27.38 -23.04
C MET A 87 2.74 28.23 -23.57
N ALA A 88 3.98 27.93 -23.16
CA ALA A 88 5.18 28.62 -23.66
C ALA A 88 5.44 28.36 -25.15
N ARG A 89 4.93 27.26 -25.70
CA ARG A 89 4.99 26.96 -27.14
C ARG A 89 3.87 27.64 -27.92
N ALA A 90 2.69 27.81 -27.31
CA ALA A 90 1.54 28.47 -27.94
C ALA A 90 1.69 30.01 -28.01
N GLY A 91 2.42 30.63 -27.07
CA GLY A 91 2.65 32.08 -27.02
C GLY A 91 3.75 32.62 -27.95
N ARG A 92 4.37 31.79 -28.80
CA ARG A 92 5.38 32.19 -29.80
C ARG A 92 4.79 32.28 -31.22
N ARG A 93 3.65 32.95 -31.36
CA ARG A 93 3.03 33.29 -32.64
C ARG A 93 2.62 34.75 -32.65
#